data_AF-A0A1G6X4P4-F1
#
_entry.id   AF-A0A1G6X4P4-F1
#
_cell.length_a   1.000
_cell.length_b   1.000
_cell.length_c   1.000
_cell.angle_alpha   90.00
_cell.angle_beta   90.00
_cell.angle_gamma   90.00
#
_symmetry.space_group_name_H-M   'P 1'
#
loop_
_entity.id
_entity.type
_entity.pdbx_description
1 polymer ?
#
loop_
_entity_poly.entity_id
_entity_poly.type
_entity_poly.pdbx_seq_one_letter_code
_entity_poly.pdbx_strand_id
1 'polypeptide(L)' 'MIPKKYTSFKEIDNDLKILKLQREIDMENLKMNFSLTKQSLQPAHLLGGFGGLVKSFLISLFAKKVFNKFSK' A
#
# COMPACT_ATOMS: atom_id res chain seq x y z
N MET A 1 15.87 -12.72 -20.76
CA MET A 1 16.49 -11.40 -21.05
C MET A 1 17.93 -11.63 -21.48
N ILE A 2 18.38 -10.99 -22.55
CA ILE A 2 19.78 -11.06 -22.97
C ILE A 2 20.58 -10.13 -22.03
N PRO A 3 21.64 -10.61 -21.36
CA PRO A 3 22.43 -9.78 -20.46
C PRO A 3 23.14 -8.67 -21.23
N LYS A 4 23.08 -7.43 -20.71
CA LYS A 4 23.78 -6.28 -21.28
C LYS A 4 25.29 -6.54 -21.24
N LYS A 5 25.95 -6.50 -22.40
CA LYS A 5 27.42 -6.52 -22.48
C LYS A 5 27.93 -5.08 -22.42
N TYR A 6 28.71 -4.78 -21.40
CA TYR A 6 29.36 -3.48 -21.24
C TYR A 6 30.64 -3.44 -22.04
N THR A 7 30.89 -2.32 -22.71
CA THR A 7 32.11 -2.11 -23.48
C THR A 7 33.14 -1.27 -22.73
N SER A 8 32.74 -0.61 -21.63
CA SER A 8 33.63 0.16 -20.75
C SER A 8 33.11 0.25 -19.31
N PHE A 9 34.00 0.50 -18.36
CA PHE A 9 33.61 0.78 -16.98
C PHE A 9 32.73 2.02 -16.84
N LYS A 10 32.92 3.02 -17.73
CA LYS A 10 32.10 4.23 -17.74
C LYS A 10 30.61 3.95 -17.99
N GLU A 11 30.29 2.95 -18.80
CA GLU A 11 28.90 2.53 -19.01
C GLU A 11 28.30 1.91 -17.75
N ILE A 12 29.08 1.12 -17.02
CA ILE A 12 28.67 0.53 -15.74
C ILE A 12 28.42 1.64 -14.72
N ASP A 13 29.32 2.61 -14.60
CA ASP A 13 29.18 3.73 -13.66
C ASP A 13 27.94 4.58 -13.97
N ASN A 14 27.65 4.82 -15.25
CA ASN A 14 26.45 5.53 -15.67
C ASN A 14 25.17 4.76 -15.28
N ASP A 15 25.12 3.46 -15.55
CA ASP A 15 23.97 2.62 -15.16
C ASP A 15 23.81 2.59 -13.63
N LEU A 16 24.90 2.46 -12.88
CA LEU A 16 24.88 2.51 -11.41
C LEU A 16 24.39 3.87 -10.90
N LYS A 17 24.75 4.97 -11.58
CA LYS A 17 24.23 6.31 -11.26
C LYS A 17 22.73 6.39 -11.50
N ILE A 18 22.24 5.87 -12.62
CA ILE A 18 20.80 5.81 -12.93
C ILE A 18 20.06 4.99 -11.87
N LEU A 19 20.57 3.81 -11.51
CA LEU A 19 19.98 2.96 -10.47
C LEU A 19 19.95 3.63 -9.11
N LYS A 20 21.00 4.39 -8.75
CA LYS A 20 21.02 5.17 -7.50
C LYS A 20 19.93 6.24 -7.48
N LEU A 21 19.78 6.98 -8.58
CA LEU A 21 18.73 8.00 -8.72
C LEU A 21 17.33 7.38 -8.70
N GLN A 22 17.12 6.27 -9.40
CA GLN A 22 15.84 5.55 -9.38
C GLN A 22 15.49 5.09 -7.97
N ARG A 23 16.45 4.51 -7.24
CA ARG A 23 16.26 4.10 -5.85
C ARG A 23 15.85 5.29 -4.96
N GLU A 24 16.45 6.46 -5.16
CA GLU A 24 16.10 7.67 -4.40
C GLU A 24 14.67 8.14 -4.71
N ILE A 25 14.28 8.14 -5.98
CA ILE A 25 12.91 8.43 -6.42
C ILE A 25 11.93 7.44 -5.79
N ASP A 26 12.24 6.15 -5.82
CA ASP A 26 11.37 5.10 -5.27
C ASP A 26 11.21 5.23 -3.76
N MET A 27 12.28 5.60 -3.04
CA MET A 27 12.23 5.86 -1.60
C MET A 27 11.31 7.04 -1.26
N GLU A 28 11.40 8.15 -2.01
CA GLU A 28 10.53 9.30 -1.80
C GLU A 28 9.08 8.99 -2.15
N ASN A 29 8.85 8.27 -3.26
CA ASN A 29 7.51 7.79 -3.61
C ASN A 29 6.93 6.90 -2.51
N LEU A 30 7.72 6.02 -1.91
CA LEU A 30 7.27 5.15 -0.82
C LEU A 30 6.91 5.96 0.42
N LYS A 31 7.71 6.96 0.80
CA LYS A 31 7.39 7.88 1.91
C LYS A 31 6.09 8.64 1.65
N MET A 32 5.93 9.18 0.43
CA MET A 32 4.73 9.88 0.02
C MET A 32 3.50 8.96 0.07
N ASN A 33 3.59 7.78 -0.54
CA ASN A 33 2.50 6.80 -0.56
C ASN A 33 2.14 6.31 0.85
N PHE A 34 3.13 6.12 1.72
CA PHE A 34 2.88 5.79 3.12
C PHE A 34 2.13 6.92 3.84
N SER A 35 2.52 8.17 3.63
CA SER A 35 1.84 9.35 4.19
C SER A 35 0.39 9.46 3.69
N LEU A 36 0.19 9.33 2.38
CA LEU A 36 -1.13 9.37 1.74
C LEU A 36 -2.02 8.22 2.22
N THR A 37 -1.47 7.00 2.31
CA THR A 37 -2.21 5.84 2.82
C THR A 37 -2.56 6.03 4.29
N LYS A 38 -1.65 6.58 5.11
CA LYS A 38 -1.94 6.91 6.50
C LYS A 38 -3.07 7.93 6.60
N GLN A 39 -3.08 8.95 5.74
CA GLN A 39 -4.13 9.97 5.69
C GLN A 39 -5.47 9.39 5.25
N SER A 40 -5.49 8.55 4.21
CA SER A 40 -6.72 7.93 3.69
C SER A 40 -7.33 6.94 4.66
N LEU A 41 -6.50 6.26 5.48
CA LEU A 41 -6.93 5.34 6.53
C LEU A 41 -7.33 6.05 7.84
N GLN A 42 -7.26 7.37 7.94
CA GLN A 42 -7.78 8.07 9.11
C GLN A 42 -9.30 7.86 9.21
N PRO A 43 -9.86 7.53 10.40
CA PRO A 43 -11.28 7.23 10.55
C PRO A 43 -12.20 8.32 9.97
N ALA A 44 -11.83 9.60 10.10
CA ALA A 44 -12.57 10.72 9.53
C ALA A 44 -12.68 10.66 7.99
N HIS A 45 -11.64 10.18 7.31
CA HIS A 45 -11.57 10.05 5.85
C HIS A 45 -12.20 8.73 5.36
N LEU A 46 -12.17 7.67 6.18
CA LEU A 46 -12.79 6.37 5.87
C LEU A 46 -14.32 6.37 5.95
N LEU A 47 -14.90 7.24 6.78
CA LEU A 47 -16.35 7.30 6.98
C LEU A 47 -17.13 7.75 5.72
N GLY A 48 -16.46 8.43 4.78
CA GLY A 48 -17.07 8.86 3.52
C GLY A 48 -17.24 7.76 2.45
N GLY A 49 -16.44 6.68 2.51
CA GLY A 49 -16.46 5.62 1.47
C GLY A 49 -16.56 4.17 2.00
N PHE A 50 -15.99 3.87 3.18
CA PHE A 50 -16.01 2.55 3.82
C PHE A 50 -16.96 2.45 5.01
N GLY A 51 -17.53 3.58 5.47
CA GLY A 51 -18.43 3.62 6.61
C GLY A 51 -19.64 2.69 6.47
N GLY A 52 -20.18 2.52 5.25
CA GLY A 52 -21.27 1.59 4.97
C GLY A 52 -20.87 0.12 5.09
N LEU A 53 -19.69 -0.25 4.58
CA LEU A 53 -19.16 -1.62 4.60
C LEU A 53 -18.71 -2.06 6.00
N VAL A 54 -18.09 -1.16 6.76
CA VAL A 54 -17.71 -1.45 8.15
C VAL A 54 -18.95 -1.61 9.02
N LYS A 55 -19.97 -0.75 8.84
CA LYS A 55 -21.25 -0.90 9.56
C LYS A 55 -21.92 -2.23 9.22
N SER A 56 -22.04 -2.59 7.94
CA SER A 56 -22.67 -3.85 7.55
C SER A 56 -21.88 -5.07 8.04
N PHE A 57 -20.56 -5.03 8.00
CA PHE A 57 -19.71 -6.08 8.56
C PHE A 57 -19.90 -6.22 10.08
N LEU A 58 -19.86 -5.11 10.83
CA LEU A 58 -20.12 -5.11 12.27
C LEU A 58 -21.52 -5.62 12.59
N ILE A 59 -22.56 -5.12 11.90
CA ILE A 59 -23.95 -5.58 12.07
C ILE A 59 -24.05 -7.09 11.82
N SER A 60 -23.40 -7.62 10.78
CA SER A 60 -23.41 -9.07 10.50
C SER A 60 -22.72 -9.89 11.60
N LEU A 61 -21.61 -9.40 12.17
CA LEU A 61 -20.92 -10.05 13.28
C LEU A 61 -21.77 -10.05 14.55
N PHE A 62 -22.43 -8.93 14.84
CA PHE A 62 -23.36 -8.82 15.97
C PHE A 62 -24.59 -9.72 15.77
N ALA A 63 -25.20 -9.72 14.58
CA ALA A 63 -26.33 -10.58 14.24
C ALA A 63 -25.97 -12.07 14.38
N LYS A 64 -24.79 -12.49 13.88
CA LYS A 64 -24.29 -13.86 14.02
C LYS A 64 -24.06 -14.24 15.49
N LYS A 65 -23.50 -13.33 16.29
CA LYS A 65 -23.27 -13.56 17.74
C LYS A 65 -24.58 -13.67 18.52
N VAL A 66 -25.57 -12.85 18.19
CA VAL A 66 -26.92 -12.91 18.77
C VAL A 66 -27.61 -14.21 18.36
N PHE A 67 -27.63 -14.55 17.07
CA PHE A 67 -28.24 -15.78 16.58
C PHE A 67 -27.64 -17.03 17.24
N ASN A 68 -26.31 -17.13 17.34
CA ASN A 68 -25.66 -18.25 18.03
C ASN A 68 -25.96 -18.32 19.54
N LYS A 69 -26.36 -17.21 20.17
CA LYS A 69 -26.74 -17.18 21.60
C LYS A 69 -28.19 -17.61 21.83
N PHE A 70 -29.07 -17.41 20.84
CA PHE A 70 -30.47 -17.83 20.89
C PHE A 70 -30.72 -19.22 20.28
N SER A 71 -29.82 -19.71 19.42
CA SER A 71 -29.85 -21.06 18.84
C SER A 71 -29.18 -22.13 19.72
N LYS A 72 -28.81 -21.79 20.95
CA LYS A 72 -28.21 -22.69 21.95
C LYS A 72 -29.08 -22.66 23.21
#